data_AF-A0A0C3BY90-F1
#
_entry.id   AF-A0A0C3BY90-F1
#
_cell.length_a   1.000
_cell.length_b   1.000
_cell.length_c   1.000
_cell.angle_alpha   90.00
_cell.angle_beta   90.00
_cell.angle_gamma   90.00
#
_symmetry.space_group_name_H-M   'P 1'
#
loop_
_entity.id
_entity.type
_entity.pdbx_description
1 polymer ?
#
loop_
_entity_poly.entity_id
_entity_poly.type
_entity_poly.pdbx_seq_one_letter_code
_entity_poly.pdbx_strand_id
1 'polypeptide(L)'
;MSQDFLITSTIPWLRNDADNVIRNIAVATFGGANPGLQPDDWFRPPIVQDAESNRGVAVAYERLSRWSWVTDQPGGDLEHPNNVFHIGLLPRIRPAQGQFGEGFNLAQYVAHNTPSIFVGTTRYIRNAQGRLTLWQRRLTQATQHRFQYEIFAYGGIDVNHVLGDNHEYANQNEIAFPGGIRPQFIRSAREFQGTNLIAVWNNPRFDPSANGQHAPNWDLLPCMIRGRQVPIHLFTERDRGLLPDIQDPDQHHDELRRRRREAGFNEDELDAMHGPGEQTVDDLIEATSIPRLSRTCFLDPSGNGNAYFFAGDQYALINVRPGTTDDTLEAGPKLIFGNWPSLVEAGFGNVDAILQNPNNLQHEAYFFYGTHQLSPLGSTGDYIINGPKTIVDEWPSLKQAGFSTVDAILPHPRVASKAYFFSGDKYALIKIVPGTTDDCIINGPKPIATEWPSLCQAGFTRVDAALRNPGNRDEAYFFSGSQYVLISVKPGTTDDVIINGPKAVADNWPSLKQALFY
;
A
#
# COMPACT_ATOMS: atom_id res chain seq x y z
N MET A 1 19.42 7.71 14.87
CA MET A 1 19.88 6.34 15.19
C MET A 1 18.89 5.67 16.12
N SER A 2 18.88 5.89 17.45
CA SER A 2 17.93 5.16 18.31
C SER A 2 16.46 5.54 18.12
N GLN A 3 16.17 6.80 17.79
CA GLN A 3 14.80 7.27 17.49
C GLN A 3 14.15 6.51 16.34
N ASP A 4 14.96 6.05 15.38
CA ASP A 4 14.48 5.36 14.18
C ASP A 4 13.86 4.00 14.56
N PHE A 5 14.38 3.30 15.58
CA PHE A 5 13.84 2.00 16.03
C PHE A 5 12.44 2.07 16.61
N LEU A 6 12.01 3.24 17.09
CA LEU A 6 10.68 3.44 17.68
C LEU A 6 9.78 4.28 16.77
N ILE A 7 10.14 4.52 15.51
CA ILE A 7 9.38 5.37 14.58
C ILE A 7 7.92 4.91 14.39
N THR A 8 7.67 3.61 14.58
CA THR A 8 6.34 2.98 14.50
C THR A 8 5.45 3.29 15.69
N SER A 9 6.01 3.63 16.85
CA SER A 9 5.28 3.80 18.11
C SER A 9 4.12 4.77 17.89
N THR A 10 2.94 4.48 18.43
CA THR A 10 1.82 5.41 18.47
C THR A 10 1.97 6.42 19.61
N ILE A 11 2.74 6.09 20.64
CA ILE A 11 3.01 6.91 21.83
C ILE A 11 4.15 7.91 21.52
N PRO A 12 3.88 9.22 21.38
CA PRO A 12 4.86 10.18 20.86
C PRO A 12 6.14 10.31 21.67
N TRP A 13 6.03 10.33 23.01
CA TRP A 13 7.19 10.51 23.86
C TRP A 13 8.16 9.33 23.79
N LEU A 14 7.67 8.11 23.47
CA LEU A 14 8.58 6.97 23.28
C LEU A 14 9.52 7.18 22.09
N ARG A 15 9.03 7.83 21.02
CA ARG A 15 9.87 8.18 19.85
C ARG A 15 10.89 9.25 20.19
N ASN A 16 10.45 10.26 20.93
CA ASN A 16 11.27 11.42 21.27
C ASN A 16 12.35 11.07 22.31
N ASP A 17 12.12 10.06 23.16
CA ASP A 17 13.01 9.63 24.25
C ASP A 17 13.47 8.17 24.08
N ALA A 18 13.74 7.76 22.82
CA ALA A 18 13.95 6.36 22.47
C ALA A 18 15.10 5.68 23.23
N ASP A 19 16.20 6.40 23.52
CA ASP A 19 17.34 5.85 24.27
C ASP A 19 16.93 5.41 25.69
N ASN A 20 16.18 6.25 26.40
CA ASN A 20 15.72 5.90 27.75
C ASN A 20 14.67 4.80 27.69
N VAL A 21 13.80 4.79 26.68
CA VAL A 21 12.82 3.72 26.49
C VAL A 21 13.51 2.37 26.28
N ILE A 22 14.44 2.28 25.34
CA ILE A 22 15.16 1.04 25.03
C ILE A 22 15.95 0.58 26.25
N ARG A 23 16.61 1.49 26.97
CA ARG A 23 17.30 1.16 28.22
C ARG A 23 16.34 0.57 29.26
N ASN A 24 15.16 1.13 29.42
CA ASN A 24 14.20 0.65 30.41
C ASN A 24 13.53 -0.67 30.00
N ILE A 25 13.35 -0.92 28.69
CA ILE A 25 12.98 -2.26 28.20
C ILE A 25 14.06 -3.27 28.61
N ALA A 26 15.34 -2.94 28.41
CA ALA A 26 16.44 -3.82 28.77
C ALA A 26 16.52 -4.09 30.27
N VAL A 27 16.43 -3.03 31.09
CA VAL A 27 16.45 -3.14 32.55
C VAL A 27 15.27 -3.96 33.06
N ALA A 28 14.06 -3.73 32.57
CA ALA A 28 12.88 -4.47 32.99
C ALA A 28 12.95 -5.95 32.57
N THR A 29 13.47 -6.23 31.38
CA THR A 29 13.56 -7.60 30.83
C THR A 29 14.63 -8.43 31.52
N PHE A 30 15.79 -7.85 31.86
CA PHE A 30 16.95 -8.57 32.39
C PHE A 30 17.35 -8.20 33.84
N GLY A 31 16.54 -7.42 34.54
CA GLY A 31 16.76 -7.06 35.95
C GLY A 31 18.03 -6.24 36.19
N GLY A 32 18.44 -5.41 35.22
CA GLY A 32 19.64 -4.57 35.30
C GLY A 32 20.97 -5.29 35.03
N ALA A 33 20.96 -6.61 34.82
CA ALA A 33 22.09 -7.31 34.24
C ALA A 33 22.16 -6.94 32.76
N ASN A 34 23.20 -6.19 32.36
CA ASN A 34 23.43 -5.92 30.94
C ASN A 34 23.96 -7.21 30.29
N PRO A 35 23.21 -7.88 29.39
CA PRO A 35 23.72 -9.07 28.69
C PRO A 35 24.86 -8.73 27.71
N GLY A 36 25.28 -7.46 27.62
CA GLY A 36 26.28 -6.98 26.68
C GLY A 36 25.70 -6.55 25.34
N LEU A 37 24.38 -6.64 25.18
CA LEU A 37 23.64 -6.24 23.97
C LEU A 37 23.47 -4.72 23.94
N GLN A 38 24.00 -4.08 22.90
CA GLN A 38 23.70 -2.70 22.55
C GLN A 38 22.23 -2.60 22.11
N PRO A 39 21.59 -1.42 22.18
CA PRO A 39 20.25 -1.19 21.65
C PRO A 39 20.00 -1.81 20.27
N ASP A 40 20.94 -1.66 19.34
CA ASP A 40 20.86 -2.16 17.97
C ASP A 40 20.85 -3.70 17.89
N ASP A 41 21.36 -4.39 18.91
CA ASP A 41 21.39 -5.86 18.97
C ASP A 41 20.01 -6.46 19.33
N TRP A 42 19.04 -5.64 19.72
CA TRP A 42 17.70 -6.11 20.08
C TRP A 42 16.74 -6.06 18.89
N PHE A 43 16.91 -5.03 18.06
CA PHE A 43 16.03 -4.78 16.94
C PHE A 43 16.45 -5.61 15.74
N ARG A 44 15.51 -5.81 14.81
CA ARG A 44 15.83 -6.45 13.53
C ARG A 44 16.97 -5.69 12.84
N PRO A 45 17.97 -6.39 12.29
CA PRO A 45 19.12 -5.76 11.65
C PRO A 45 18.68 -5.00 10.38
N PRO A 46 19.46 -4.03 9.88
CA PRO A 46 19.10 -3.24 8.70
C PRO A 46 18.80 -4.07 7.44
N ILE A 47 19.39 -5.26 7.34
CA ILE A 47 19.13 -6.23 6.27
C ILE A 47 18.66 -7.54 6.91
N VAL A 48 17.50 -8.03 6.47
CA VAL A 48 16.92 -9.31 6.90
C VAL A 48 16.84 -10.27 5.72
N GLN A 49 16.85 -11.57 6.01
CA GLN A 49 16.59 -12.60 5.01
C GLN A 49 15.09 -12.69 4.81
N ASP A 50 14.59 -12.11 3.71
CA ASP A 50 13.17 -12.15 3.41
C ASP A 50 12.77 -13.54 2.89
N ALA A 51 11.79 -14.14 3.56
CA ALA A 51 11.29 -15.44 3.20
C ALA A 51 10.67 -15.43 1.80
N GLU A 52 9.98 -14.36 1.38
CA GLU A 52 9.26 -14.31 0.11
C GLU A 52 10.19 -14.31 -1.10
N SER A 53 11.19 -13.45 -1.10
CA SER A 53 12.16 -13.32 -2.19
C SER A 53 13.35 -14.27 -2.06
N ASN A 54 13.57 -14.86 -0.87
CA ASN A 54 14.76 -15.65 -0.53
C ASN A 54 16.07 -14.87 -0.76
N ARG A 55 16.05 -13.56 -0.47
CA ARG A 55 17.17 -12.62 -0.62
C ARG A 55 17.28 -11.74 0.62
N GLY A 56 18.47 -11.17 0.80
CA GLY A 56 18.66 -10.09 1.76
C GLY A 56 17.93 -8.83 1.26
N VAL A 57 16.99 -8.33 2.06
CA VAL A 57 16.27 -7.07 1.79
C VAL A 57 16.43 -6.12 2.97
N ALA A 58 16.28 -4.82 2.75
CA ALA A 58 16.25 -3.90 3.89
C ALA A 58 15.04 -4.22 4.78
N VAL A 59 15.20 -4.06 6.09
CA VAL A 59 14.21 -4.50 7.09
C VAL A 59 12.80 -3.90 6.90
N ALA A 60 12.71 -2.68 6.36
CA ALA A 60 11.43 -2.03 6.06
C ALA A 60 10.66 -2.67 4.87
N TYR A 61 11.32 -3.50 4.04
CA TYR A 61 10.69 -4.28 2.98
C TYR A 61 10.13 -5.62 3.47
N GLU A 62 10.57 -6.09 4.63
CA GLU A 62 10.08 -7.35 5.18
C GLU A 62 8.59 -7.24 5.48
N ARG A 63 7.79 -8.10 4.85
CA ARG A 63 6.38 -8.21 5.17
C ARG A 63 6.24 -8.86 6.56
N LEU A 64 5.73 -8.07 7.49
CA LEU A 64 5.24 -8.57 8.77
C LEU A 64 3.72 -8.71 8.73
N SER A 65 3.22 -9.57 9.61
CA SER A 65 1.80 -9.84 9.75
C SER A 65 1.35 -9.75 11.20
N ARG A 66 0.15 -9.21 11.45
CA ARG A 66 -0.50 -9.31 12.76
C ARG A 66 -1.89 -9.90 12.60
N TRP A 67 -2.16 -11.00 13.30
CA TRP A 67 -3.51 -11.51 13.44
C TRP A 67 -4.27 -10.71 14.49
N SER A 68 -5.57 -10.57 14.28
CA SER A 68 -6.50 -9.99 15.24
C SER A 68 -7.83 -10.74 15.20
N TRP A 69 -8.44 -10.92 16.37
CA TRP A 69 -9.81 -11.42 16.50
C TRP A 69 -10.80 -10.25 16.55
N VAL A 70 -11.91 -10.39 15.85
CA VAL A 70 -13.07 -9.52 16.02
C VAL A 70 -14.23 -10.36 16.51
N THR A 71 -14.98 -9.82 17.46
CA THR A 71 -16.21 -10.43 17.97
C THR A 71 -17.37 -9.77 17.24
N ASP A 72 -18.34 -10.57 16.75
CA ASP A 72 -19.50 -10.10 15.98
C ASP A 72 -20.53 -9.31 16.83
N GLN A 73 -20.10 -8.66 17.92
CA GLN A 73 -20.95 -8.01 18.91
C GLN A 73 -20.64 -6.51 19.00
N PRO A 74 -21.62 -5.66 19.37
CA PRO A 74 -21.41 -4.22 19.54
C PRO A 74 -20.28 -3.95 20.55
N GLY A 75 -19.15 -3.41 20.09
CA GLY A 75 -17.93 -3.23 20.89
C GLY A 75 -16.74 -4.12 20.49
N GLY A 76 -16.89 -4.98 19.46
CA GLY A 76 -15.83 -5.80 18.88
C GLY A 76 -14.75 -5.03 18.10
N ASP A 77 -14.89 -3.71 17.97
CA ASP A 77 -14.30 -2.95 16.86
C ASP A 77 -12.82 -2.56 17.03
N LEU A 78 -12.22 -2.68 18.23
CA LEU A 78 -10.87 -2.10 18.52
C LEU A 78 -9.83 -2.42 17.46
N GLU A 79 -9.81 -3.67 17.01
CA GLU A 79 -8.88 -4.17 16.02
C GLU A 79 -9.57 -4.47 14.68
N HIS A 80 -10.71 -3.83 14.40
CA HIS A 80 -11.31 -3.81 13.07
C HIS A 80 -10.58 -2.77 12.19
N PRO A 81 -10.46 -2.95 10.86
CA PRO A 81 -9.82 -1.98 9.96
C PRO A 81 -10.36 -0.54 10.10
N ASN A 82 -11.65 -0.38 10.38
CA ASN A 82 -12.28 0.91 10.69
C ASN A 82 -11.58 1.68 11.83
N ASN A 83 -10.96 1.01 12.80
CA ASN A 83 -10.20 1.65 13.87
C ASN A 83 -8.70 1.61 13.61
N VAL A 84 -8.17 0.44 13.25
CA VAL A 84 -6.72 0.24 13.08
C VAL A 84 -6.12 1.17 12.03
N PHE A 85 -6.81 1.39 10.90
CA PHE A 85 -6.33 2.30 9.87
C PHE A 85 -6.40 3.79 10.29
N HIS A 86 -7.11 4.14 11.37
CA HIS A 86 -7.20 5.50 11.88
C HIS A 86 -6.19 5.78 12.99
N ILE A 87 -6.09 4.87 13.97
CA ILE A 87 -5.32 5.10 15.20
C ILE A 87 -4.10 4.20 15.33
N GLY A 88 -3.98 3.17 14.49
CA GLY A 88 -2.92 2.18 14.50
C GLY A 88 -3.27 0.98 15.38
N LEU A 89 -2.29 0.08 15.50
CA LEU A 89 -2.31 -1.01 16.47
C LEU A 89 -1.74 -0.46 17.78
N LEU A 90 -2.63 -0.17 18.72
CA LEU A 90 -2.30 0.46 19.99
C LEU A 90 -1.88 -0.60 21.02
N PRO A 91 -0.82 -0.34 21.81
CA PRO A 91 -0.41 -1.26 22.85
C PRO A 91 -1.37 -1.21 24.04
N ARG A 92 -1.32 -2.25 24.87
CA ARG A 92 -2.20 -2.38 26.03
C ARG A 92 -1.88 -1.41 27.16
N ILE A 93 -0.63 -0.96 27.26
CA ILE A 93 -0.17 0.03 28.22
C ILE A 93 0.39 1.24 27.46
N ARG A 94 -0.10 2.42 27.82
CA ARG A 94 0.34 3.71 27.27
C ARG A 94 0.75 4.63 28.42
N PRO A 95 2.00 4.53 28.89
CA PRO A 95 2.45 5.26 30.07
C PRO A 95 2.56 6.76 29.78
N ALA A 96 2.37 7.58 30.82
CA ALA A 96 2.69 9.00 30.76
C ALA A 96 4.21 9.19 30.59
N GLN A 97 4.62 10.35 30.07
CA GLN A 97 6.03 10.62 29.77
C GLN A 97 6.93 10.41 30.99
N GLY A 98 8.00 9.63 30.80
CA GLY A 98 8.98 9.32 31.85
C GLY A 98 8.52 8.29 32.89
N GLN A 99 7.32 7.72 32.74
CA GLN A 99 6.86 6.63 33.60
C GLN A 99 7.26 5.28 33.02
N PHE A 100 8.13 4.58 33.75
CA PHE A 100 8.59 3.24 33.44
C PHE A 100 8.03 2.25 34.47
N GLY A 101 7.74 1.01 34.06
CA GLY A 101 7.17 0.00 34.94
C GLY A 101 7.12 -1.38 34.28
N GLU A 102 6.37 -2.31 34.90
CA GLU A 102 6.31 -3.73 34.49
C GLU A 102 5.93 -3.93 33.01
N GLY A 103 5.15 -3.02 32.43
CA GLY A 103 4.76 -3.07 31.01
C GLY A 103 5.91 -2.93 30.00
N PHE A 104 7.14 -2.67 30.46
CA PHE A 104 8.37 -2.62 29.63
C PHE A 104 9.11 -3.96 29.59
N ASN A 105 8.69 -4.96 30.37
CA ASN A 105 9.35 -6.26 30.45
C ASN A 105 8.93 -7.15 29.26
N LEU A 106 9.82 -7.31 28.28
CA LEU A 106 9.57 -8.12 27.08
C LEU A 106 9.39 -9.61 27.42
N ALA A 107 10.19 -10.14 28.36
CA ALA A 107 10.11 -11.55 28.74
C ALA A 107 8.76 -11.88 29.40
N GLN A 108 8.25 -10.99 30.26
CA GLN A 108 6.92 -11.14 30.86
C GLN A 108 5.80 -11.01 29.81
N TYR A 109 5.95 -10.10 28.85
CA TYR A 109 5.01 -9.97 27.75
C TYR A 109 4.92 -11.26 26.92
N VAL A 110 6.07 -11.80 26.49
CA VAL A 110 6.13 -13.02 25.66
C VAL A 110 5.67 -14.26 26.43
N ALA A 111 6.05 -14.41 27.70
CA ALA A 111 5.74 -15.62 28.46
C ALA A 111 4.29 -15.69 28.95
N HIS A 112 3.68 -14.54 29.20
CA HIS A 112 2.41 -14.47 29.94
C HIS A 112 1.35 -13.57 29.31
N ASN A 113 1.63 -12.97 28.15
CA ASN A 113 0.75 -11.99 27.50
C ASN A 113 0.30 -10.88 28.48
N THR A 114 1.21 -10.39 29.33
CA THR A 114 0.87 -9.34 30.29
C THR A 114 0.59 -8.01 29.59
N PRO A 115 -0.27 -7.14 30.15
CA PRO A 115 -0.46 -5.81 29.59
C PRO A 115 0.88 -5.07 29.50
N SER A 116 1.28 -4.71 28.28
CA SER A 116 2.59 -4.15 27.99
C SER A 116 2.52 -3.01 26.98
N ILE A 117 3.66 -2.35 26.76
CA ILE A 117 3.82 -1.35 25.69
C ILE A 117 4.01 -2.00 24.31
N PHE A 118 4.08 -3.33 24.21
CA PHE A 118 4.41 -4.02 22.98
C PHE A 118 3.16 -4.37 22.17
N VAL A 119 3.31 -4.35 20.85
CA VAL A 119 2.40 -5.01 19.91
C VAL A 119 3.20 -6.04 19.12
N GLY A 120 2.84 -7.30 19.30
CA GLY A 120 3.42 -8.43 18.58
C GLY A 120 2.96 -8.53 17.13
N THR A 121 3.88 -8.96 16.28
CA THR A 121 3.65 -9.34 14.88
C THR A 121 4.42 -10.63 14.61
N THR A 122 4.15 -11.30 13.49
CA THR A 122 4.87 -12.50 13.02
C THR A 122 5.39 -12.27 11.61
N ARG A 123 6.50 -12.91 11.27
CA ARG A 123 7.09 -12.94 9.92
C ARG A 123 6.80 -14.26 9.20
N TYR A 124 6.82 -14.20 7.88
CA TYR A 124 6.85 -15.40 7.05
C TYR A 124 8.17 -16.15 7.23
N ILE A 125 8.11 -17.48 7.18
CA ILE A 125 9.27 -18.35 7.07
C ILE A 125 9.05 -19.35 5.94
N ARG A 126 10.11 -20.06 5.52
CA ARG A 126 9.97 -21.21 4.62
C ARG A 126 10.03 -22.51 5.41
N ASN A 127 9.10 -23.41 5.12
CA ASN A 127 9.16 -24.77 5.65
C ASN A 127 10.20 -25.61 4.90
N ALA A 128 10.38 -26.87 5.30
CA ALA A 128 11.34 -27.80 4.69
C ALA A 128 11.12 -28.08 3.19
N GLN A 129 9.92 -27.82 2.68
CA GLN A 129 9.56 -27.96 1.26
C GLN A 129 9.75 -26.65 0.48
N GLY A 130 10.25 -25.60 1.13
CA GLY A 130 10.42 -24.27 0.55
C GLY A 130 9.12 -23.47 0.42
N ARG A 131 7.99 -23.92 0.98
CA ARG A 131 6.71 -23.19 0.94
C ARG A 131 6.65 -22.11 2.01
N LEU A 132 5.99 -20.99 1.71
CA LEU A 132 5.83 -19.89 2.65
C LEU A 132 4.81 -20.25 3.73
N THR A 133 5.22 -20.19 4.98
CA THR A 133 4.34 -20.39 6.13
C THR A 133 4.31 -19.15 7.00
N LEU A 134 3.15 -18.94 7.63
CA LEU A 134 2.97 -17.93 8.64
C LEU A 134 2.39 -18.56 9.90
N TRP A 135 2.83 -18.09 11.06
CA TRP A 135 2.21 -18.51 12.30
C TRP A 135 0.79 -17.95 12.38
N GLN A 136 -0.14 -18.78 12.84
CA GLN A 136 -1.47 -18.36 13.22
C GLN A 136 -1.93 -19.12 14.46
N ARG A 137 -2.70 -18.44 15.32
CA ARG A 137 -3.37 -19.08 16.43
C ARG A 137 -4.43 -20.06 15.92
N ARG A 138 -4.55 -21.22 16.58
CA ARG A 138 -5.54 -22.23 16.24
C ARG A 138 -6.95 -21.67 16.47
N LEU A 139 -7.82 -21.85 15.47
CA LEU A 139 -9.23 -21.49 15.56
C LEU A 139 -9.91 -22.32 16.65
N THR A 140 -10.68 -21.66 17.52
CA THR A 140 -11.53 -22.35 18.50
C THR A 140 -12.90 -22.68 17.91
N GLN A 141 -13.30 -21.94 16.87
CA GLN A 141 -14.54 -22.14 16.12
C GLN A 141 -14.26 -22.04 14.61
N ALA A 142 -14.89 -22.92 13.83
CA ALA A 142 -14.70 -22.96 12.37
C ALA A 142 -15.15 -21.67 11.66
N THR A 143 -16.05 -20.90 12.27
CA THR A 143 -16.62 -19.65 11.74
C THR A 143 -16.00 -18.40 12.34
N GLN A 144 -14.93 -18.54 13.13
CA GLN A 144 -14.33 -17.42 13.87
C GLN A 144 -13.83 -16.34 12.90
N HIS A 145 -14.27 -15.09 13.15
CA HIS A 145 -13.94 -13.94 12.33
C HIS A 145 -12.60 -13.32 12.77
N ARG A 146 -11.71 -13.08 11.81
CA ARG A 146 -10.36 -12.54 12.07
C ARG A 146 -9.84 -11.67 10.95
N PHE A 147 -8.93 -10.78 11.32
CA PHE A 147 -8.14 -9.97 10.40
C PHE A 147 -6.68 -10.39 10.45
N GLN A 148 -6.04 -10.29 9.30
CA GLN A 148 -4.59 -10.40 9.17
C GLN A 148 -4.05 -9.11 8.55
N TYR A 149 -3.42 -8.30 9.37
CA TYR A 149 -2.80 -7.04 8.98
C TYR A 149 -1.45 -7.26 8.32
N GLU A 150 -1.18 -6.50 7.27
CA GLU A 150 0.08 -6.49 6.54
C GLU A 150 0.86 -5.21 6.88
N ILE A 151 2.10 -5.37 7.33
CA ILE A 151 2.88 -4.30 7.96
C ILE A 151 4.28 -4.23 7.34
N PHE A 152 4.73 -3.01 7.04
CA PHE A 152 6.06 -2.69 6.52
C PHE A 152 6.70 -1.58 7.36
N ALA A 153 7.63 -1.99 8.22
CA ALA A 153 8.20 -1.11 9.23
C ALA A 153 9.69 -1.36 9.44
N TYR A 154 10.45 -0.30 9.70
CA TYR A 154 11.77 -0.36 10.30
C TYR A 154 11.67 -0.64 11.82
N GLY A 155 12.74 -1.15 12.42
CA GLY A 155 12.79 -1.46 13.85
C GLY A 155 12.05 -2.76 14.19
N GLY A 156 11.35 -2.81 15.32
CA GLY A 156 10.78 -4.03 15.89
C GLY A 156 11.84 -4.95 16.50
N ILE A 157 11.58 -5.41 17.73
CA ILE A 157 12.48 -6.29 18.49
C ILE A 157 12.30 -7.72 18.01
N ASP A 158 13.39 -8.40 17.65
CA ASP A 158 13.36 -9.82 17.31
C ASP A 158 13.37 -10.66 18.59
N VAL A 159 12.21 -11.22 18.95
CA VAL A 159 12.00 -11.87 20.25
C VAL A 159 12.92 -13.08 20.42
N ASN A 160 13.00 -13.94 19.40
CA ASN A 160 13.83 -15.15 19.47
C ASN A 160 15.32 -14.80 19.52
N HIS A 161 15.73 -13.72 18.86
CA HIS A 161 17.09 -13.23 18.95
C HIS A 161 17.45 -12.76 20.37
N VAL A 162 16.54 -12.03 21.02
CA VAL A 162 16.77 -11.42 22.34
C VAL A 162 16.61 -12.41 23.49
N LEU A 163 15.58 -13.25 23.47
CA LEU A 163 15.22 -14.17 24.56
C LEU A 163 15.71 -15.61 24.34
N GLY A 164 16.26 -15.91 23.16
CA GLY A 164 16.54 -17.26 22.70
C GLY A 164 15.28 -17.96 22.17
N ASP A 165 15.44 -19.18 21.65
CA ASP A 165 14.39 -19.96 21.00
C ASP A 165 13.82 -21.10 21.88
N ASN A 166 14.21 -21.15 23.16
CA ASN A 166 13.78 -22.18 24.10
C ASN A 166 12.42 -21.91 24.78
N HIS A 167 11.81 -20.73 24.55
CA HIS A 167 10.50 -20.41 25.13
C HIS A 167 9.34 -21.05 24.34
N GLU A 168 8.20 -21.26 25.01
CA GLU A 168 7.03 -21.98 24.47
C GLU A 168 6.52 -21.41 23.13
N TYR A 169 6.70 -20.10 22.93
CA TYR A 169 6.18 -19.35 21.80
C TYR A 169 7.21 -19.03 20.71
N ALA A 170 8.41 -19.63 20.74
CA ALA A 170 9.46 -19.33 19.76
C ALA A 170 9.03 -19.58 18.30
N ASN A 171 8.08 -20.51 18.09
CA ASN A 171 7.52 -20.81 16.77
C ASN A 171 6.68 -19.66 16.16
N GLN A 172 6.31 -18.65 16.93
CA GLN A 172 5.60 -17.47 16.44
C GLN A 172 6.51 -16.60 15.57
N ASN A 173 7.84 -16.69 15.75
CA ASN A 173 8.82 -15.79 15.14
C ASN A 173 8.40 -14.33 15.36
N GLU A 174 8.15 -14.00 16.63
CA GLU A 174 7.51 -12.75 17.00
C GLU A 174 8.47 -11.56 16.82
N ILE A 175 7.95 -10.50 16.21
CA ILE A 175 8.57 -9.18 16.16
C ILE A 175 7.71 -8.21 16.96
N ALA A 176 8.24 -7.76 18.09
CA ALA A 176 7.53 -6.91 19.05
C ALA A 176 7.85 -5.42 18.81
N PHE A 177 6.82 -4.60 18.64
CA PHE A 177 6.96 -3.15 18.45
C PHE A 177 6.64 -2.39 19.73
N PRO A 178 7.64 -1.73 20.38
CA PRO A 178 7.38 -0.91 21.54
C PRO A 178 6.57 0.33 21.16
N GLY A 179 5.53 0.62 21.94
CA GLY A 179 4.60 1.71 21.68
C GLY A 179 3.57 1.44 20.59
N GLY A 180 3.50 0.23 20.04
CA GLY A 180 2.58 -0.13 18.98
C GLY A 180 3.02 0.28 17.58
N ILE A 181 2.07 0.26 16.65
CA ILE A 181 2.31 0.45 15.21
C ILE A 181 1.32 1.47 14.65
N ARG A 182 1.84 2.61 14.22
CA ARG A 182 1.06 3.68 13.60
C ARG A 182 0.44 3.23 12.27
N PRO A 183 -0.69 3.84 11.85
CA PRO A 183 -1.37 3.49 10.61
C PRO A 183 -0.48 3.54 9.36
N GLN A 184 0.48 4.46 9.31
CA GLN A 184 1.34 4.65 8.13
C GLN A 184 2.17 3.42 7.77
N PHE A 185 2.39 2.51 8.71
CA PHE A 185 3.16 1.28 8.49
C PHE A 185 2.28 0.06 8.17
N ILE A 186 0.95 0.22 8.21
CA ILE A 186 -0.01 -0.87 7.99
C ILE A 186 -0.60 -0.68 6.60
N ARG A 187 -0.28 -1.57 5.66
CA ARG A 187 -0.69 -1.43 4.25
C ARG A 187 -2.09 -1.94 3.98
N SER A 188 -2.43 -3.09 4.54
CA SER A 188 -3.70 -3.75 4.27
C SER A 188 -4.12 -4.68 5.41
N ALA A 189 -5.35 -5.20 5.32
CA ALA A 189 -5.85 -6.28 6.15
C ALA A 189 -6.61 -7.28 5.29
N ARG A 190 -6.37 -8.57 5.49
CA ARG A 190 -7.19 -9.66 4.94
C ARG A 190 -8.23 -10.07 5.97
N GLU A 191 -9.49 -10.13 5.57
CA GLU A 191 -10.61 -10.53 6.42
C GLU A 191 -10.97 -11.99 6.17
N PHE A 192 -11.05 -12.78 7.23
CA PHE A 192 -11.34 -14.20 7.15
C PHE A 192 -12.51 -14.59 8.03
N GLN A 193 -13.39 -15.43 7.48
CA GLN A 193 -14.33 -16.24 8.26
C GLN A 193 -13.79 -17.68 8.32
N GLY A 194 -13.24 -18.05 9.48
CA GLY A 194 -12.44 -19.26 9.63
C GLY A 194 -11.17 -19.18 8.79
N THR A 195 -11.06 -20.08 7.80
CA THR A 195 -9.96 -20.10 6.82
C THR A 195 -10.32 -19.46 5.48
N ASN A 196 -11.58 -19.06 5.29
CA ASN A 196 -12.03 -18.48 4.03
C ASN A 196 -11.73 -16.98 4.01
N LEU A 197 -10.94 -16.54 3.03
CA LEU A 197 -10.79 -15.12 2.72
C LEU A 197 -12.12 -14.58 2.19
N ILE A 198 -12.68 -13.56 2.84
CA ILE A 198 -13.97 -12.98 2.47
C ILE A 198 -13.86 -11.53 1.98
N ALA A 199 -12.82 -10.78 2.37
CA ALA A 199 -12.55 -9.44 1.86
C ALA A 199 -11.08 -9.03 2.04
N VAL A 200 -10.65 -7.99 1.33
CA VAL A 200 -9.37 -7.31 1.53
C VAL A 200 -9.63 -5.83 1.79
N TRP A 201 -8.98 -5.28 2.80
CA TRP A 201 -9.04 -3.87 3.16
C TRP A 201 -7.69 -3.22 2.89
N ASN A 202 -7.64 -2.17 2.07
CA ASN A 202 -6.44 -1.38 1.88
C ASN A 202 -6.50 -0.17 2.81
N ASN A 203 -5.38 0.17 3.43
CA ASN A 203 -5.29 1.35 4.26
C ASN A 203 -4.93 2.56 3.39
N PRO A 204 -5.81 3.57 3.24
CA PRO A 204 -5.53 4.75 2.43
C PRO A 204 -4.53 5.72 3.08
N ARG A 205 -4.09 5.42 4.30
CA ARG A 205 -3.08 6.18 5.05
C ARG A 205 -1.73 5.48 5.10
N PHE A 206 -1.56 4.37 4.37
CA PHE A 206 -0.27 3.71 4.30
C PHE A 206 0.74 4.65 3.63
N ASP A 207 1.88 4.84 4.28
CA ASP A 207 2.87 5.78 3.79
C ASP A 207 4.26 5.19 4.05
N PRO A 208 4.88 4.56 3.04
CA PRO A 208 6.19 3.95 3.20
C PRO A 208 7.26 4.98 3.60
N SER A 209 7.08 6.26 3.25
CA SER A 209 8.00 7.34 3.63
C SER A 209 8.06 7.58 5.14
N ALA A 210 7.06 7.10 5.90
CA ALA A 210 7.05 7.17 7.36
C ALA A 210 8.20 6.39 8.03
N ASN A 211 8.89 5.51 7.29
CA ASN A 211 10.12 4.86 7.73
C ASN A 211 11.37 5.77 7.67
N GLY A 212 11.22 7.04 7.25
CA GLY A 212 12.31 8.01 7.20
C GLY A 212 13.40 7.61 6.21
N GLN A 213 14.66 7.66 6.62
CA GLN A 213 15.81 7.24 5.78
C GLN A 213 15.77 5.76 5.39
N HIS A 214 14.94 4.95 6.05
CA HIS A 214 14.74 3.53 5.77
C HIS A 214 13.52 3.27 4.87
N ALA A 215 12.92 4.31 4.29
CA ALA A 215 11.74 4.22 3.45
C ALA A 215 11.91 3.24 2.28
N PRO A 216 11.00 2.26 2.14
CA PRO A 216 11.02 1.35 1.03
C PRO A 216 10.52 2.05 -0.24
N ASN A 217 11.14 1.73 -1.38
CA ASN A 217 10.57 2.05 -2.69
C ASN A 217 9.29 1.23 -2.93
N TRP A 218 8.28 1.85 -3.51
CA TRP A 218 7.03 1.17 -3.87
C TRP A 218 7.25 -0.05 -4.77
N ASP A 219 8.24 -0.03 -5.66
CA ASP A 219 8.56 -1.13 -6.58
C ASP A 219 9.20 -2.34 -5.92
N LEU A 220 9.79 -2.12 -4.76
CA LEU A 220 10.49 -3.14 -3.98
C LEU A 220 9.59 -3.75 -2.91
N LEU A 221 8.46 -3.11 -2.58
CA LEU A 221 7.48 -3.70 -1.67
C LEU A 221 6.86 -4.95 -2.31
N PRO A 222 6.77 -6.07 -1.56
CA PRO A 222 6.05 -7.26 -2.00
C PRO A 222 4.64 -6.91 -2.47
N CYS A 223 4.17 -7.53 -3.55
CA CYS A 223 2.84 -7.21 -4.09
C CYS A 223 1.74 -7.60 -3.10
N MET A 224 0.68 -6.78 -3.03
CA MET A 224 -0.46 -7.00 -2.15
C MET A 224 -1.03 -8.42 -2.29
N ILE A 225 -1.27 -9.10 -1.16
CA ILE A 225 -1.85 -10.44 -1.20
C ILE A 225 -3.36 -10.30 -1.44
N ARG A 226 -3.78 -10.44 -2.70
CA ARG A 226 -5.20 -10.37 -3.09
C ARG A 226 -5.90 -11.72 -2.94
N GLY A 227 -5.20 -12.83 -3.11
CA GLY A 227 -5.76 -14.17 -3.02
C GLY A 227 -6.82 -14.43 -4.11
N ARG A 228 -7.98 -14.94 -3.69
CA ARG A 228 -9.15 -15.18 -4.57
C ARG A 228 -9.86 -13.85 -4.88
N GLN A 229 -10.69 -13.82 -5.93
CA GLN A 229 -11.57 -12.66 -6.18
C GLN A 229 -12.54 -12.47 -5.01
N VAL A 230 -12.26 -11.48 -4.17
CA VAL A 230 -13.07 -11.05 -3.03
C VAL A 230 -13.26 -9.53 -3.11
N PRO A 231 -14.29 -8.97 -2.44
CA PRO A 231 -14.43 -7.53 -2.29
C PRO A 231 -13.15 -6.86 -1.77
N ILE A 232 -12.83 -5.69 -2.34
CA ILE A 232 -11.72 -4.84 -1.91
C ILE A 232 -12.30 -3.54 -1.36
N HIS A 233 -12.06 -3.28 -0.08
CA HIS A 233 -12.41 -2.04 0.59
C HIS A 233 -11.19 -1.12 0.62
N LEU A 234 -11.26 0.02 -0.07
CA LEU A 234 -10.17 1.00 -0.12
C LEU A 234 -10.25 2.05 0.99
N PHE A 235 -11.44 2.20 1.53
CA PHE A 235 -11.77 3.16 2.56
C PHE A 235 -12.59 2.46 3.61
N THR A 236 -12.39 2.87 4.84
CA THR A 236 -13.17 2.43 5.97
C THR A 236 -14.50 3.18 6.03
N GLU A 237 -15.43 2.72 6.86
CA GLU A 237 -16.69 3.43 7.10
C GLU A 237 -16.48 4.84 7.67
N ARG A 238 -15.40 5.03 8.45
CA ARG A 238 -15.00 6.33 8.99
C ARG A 238 -14.62 7.33 7.89
N ASP A 239 -13.87 6.87 6.88
CA ASP A 239 -13.46 7.72 5.75
C ASP A 239 -14.66 8.21 4.92
N ARG A 240 -15.79 7.51 5.01
CA ARG A 240 -17.05 7.86 4.34
C ARG A 240 -18.03 8.60 5.25
N GLY A 241 -17.58 9.03 6.43
CA GLY A 241 -18.40 9.77 7.39
C GLY A 241 -19.55 8.97 8.02
N LEU A 242 -19.55 7.64 7.89
CA LEU A 242 -20.59 6.77 8.49
C LEU A 242 -20.36 6.58 10.00
N LEU A 243 -19.15 6.90 10.48
CA LEU A 243 -18.75 6.84 11.88
C LEU A 243 -18.10 8.18 12.28
N PRO A 244 -18.32 8.69 13.50
CA PRO A 244 -17.74 9.95 13.94
C PRO A 244 -16.21 9.89 13.98
N ASP A 245 -15.54 10.98 13.59
CA ASP A 245 -14.07 11.10 13.67
C ASP A 245 -13.56 10.87 15.10
N ILE A 246 -12.41 10.21 15.22
CA ILE A 246 -11.76 9.96 16.51
C ILE A 246 -10.99 11.22 16.91
N GLN A 247 -11.60 12.04 17.77
CA GLN A 247 -10.97 13.27 18.29
C GLN A 247 -9.84 12.98 19.28
N ASP A 248 -10.03 11.96 20.12
CA ASP A 248 -9.03 11.52 21.11
C ASP A 248 -8.83 9.99 20.98
N PRO A 249 -7.77 9.54 20.29
CA PRO A 249 -7.45 8.12 20.13
C PRO A 249 -7.24 7.38 21.45
N ASP A 250 -6.78 8.08 22.48
CA ASP A 250 -6.52 7.46 23.77
C ASP A 250 -7.83 7.16 24.49
N GLN A 251 -8.71 8.14 24.59
CA GLN A 251 -10.06 7.95 25.13
C GLN A 251 -10.85 6.92 24.32
N HIS A 252 -10.78 6.97 22.99
CA HIS A 252 -11.49 6.02 22.13
C HIS A 252 -11.02 4.58 22.31
N HIS A 253 -9.71 4.37 22.44
CA HIS A 253 -9.15 3.05 22.72
C HIS A 253 -9.58 2.53 24.11
N ASP A 254 -9.54 3.40 25.13
CA ASP A 254 -9.94 3.03 26.49
C ASP A 254 -11.43 2.73 26.58
N GLU A 255 -12.26 3.48 25.84
CA GLU A 255 -13.70 3.24 25.67
C GLU A 255 -13.98 1.87 25.06
N LEU A 256 -13.33 1.54 23.92
CA LEU A 256 -13.51 0.25 23.26
C LEU A 256 -13.06 -0.92 24.13
N ARG A 257 -11.97 -0.75 24.88
CA ARG A 257 -11.52 -1.76 25.85
C ARG A 257 -12.46 -1.89 27.03
N ARG A 258 -13.01 -0.78 27.53
CA ARG A 258 -14.04 -0.80 28.57
C ARG A 258 -15.26 -1.61 28.09
N ARG A 259 -15.75 -1.36 26.87
CA ARG A 259 -16.87 -2.11 26.27
C ARG A 259 -16.58 -3.61 26.14
N ARG A 260 -15.38 -4.00 25.71
CA ARG A 260 -14.96 -5.41 25.65
C ARG A 260 -15.04 -6.08 27.02
N ARG A 261 -14.53 -5.41 28.07
CA ARG A 261 -14.60 -5.91 29.45
C ARG A 261 -16.04 -5.99 29.97
N GLU A 262 -16.85 -4.96 29.71
CA GLU A 262 -18.28 -4.93 30.09
C GLU A 262 -19.08 -6.05 29.40
N ALA A 263 -18.70 -6.42 28.18
CA ALA A 263 -19.26 -7.56 27.45
C ALA A 263 -18.71 -8.94 27.89
N GLY A 264 -17.85 -8.98 28.92
CA GLY A 264 -17.33 -10.22 29.50
C GLY A 264 -16.20 -10.86 28.70
N PHE A 265 -15.58 -10.14 27.76
CA PHE A 265 -14.45 -10.66 27.00
C PHE A 265 -13.13 -10.51 27.77
N ASN A 266 -12.36 -11.60 27.82
CA ASN A 266 -11.00 -11.59 28.35
C ASN A 266 -10.00 -11.13 27.27
N GLU A 267 -9.44 -9.92 27.42
CA GLU A 267 -8.47 -9.36 26.47
C GLU A 267 -7.22 -10.26 26.31
N ASP A 268 -6.80 -10.97 27.36
CA ASP A 268 -5.62 -11.85 27.32
C ASP A 268 -5.88 -13.10 26.47
N GLU A 269 -7.11 -13.62 26.51
CA GLU A 269 -7.54 -14.75 25.67
C GLU A 269 -7.80 -14.34 24.23
N LEU A 270 -7.97 -13.05 23.94
CA LEU A 270 -8.30 -12.51 22.62
C LEU A 270 -7.13 -11.90 21.87
N ASP A 271 -5.90 -11.91 22.39
CA ASP A 271 -4.76 -11.59 21.53
C ASP A 271 -4.53 -12.74 20.54
N ALA A 272 -4.82 -12.48 19.26
CA ALA A 272 -4.65 -13.46 18.20
C ALA A 272 -3.17 -13.77 17.92
N MET A 273 -2.25 -12.98 18.49
CA MET A 273 -0.82 -13.20 18.44
C MET A 273 -0.27 -14.08 19.57
N HIS A 274 -1.09 -14.51 20.54
CA HIS A 274 -0.62 -15.31 21.68
C HIS A 274 -1.47 -16.58 21.89
N GLY A 275 -0.82 -17.66 22.34
CA GLY A 275 -1.46 -18.95 22.69
C GLY A 275 -1.15 -20.08 21.70
N PRO A 276 -1.90 -21.21 21.77
CA PRO A 276 -1.63 -22.37 20.94
C PRO A 276 -1.90 -22.08 19.46
N GLY A 277 -0.88 -22.28 18.63
CA GLY A 277 -0.93 -22.02 17.19
C GLY A 277 0.12 -22.81 16.43
N GLU A 278 0.12 -22.66 15.12
CA GLU A 278 1.02 -23.41 14.24
C GLU A 278 1.40 -22.62 12.99
N GLN A 279 2.54 -22.99 12.42
CA GLN A 279 2.98 -22.50 11.12
C GLN A 279 2.11 -23.13 10.05
N THR A 280 1.36 -22.32 9.32
CA THR A 280 0.48 -22.80 8.25
C THR A 280 0.91 -22.22 6.92
N VAL A 281 0.83 -23.02 5.85
CA VAL A 281 1.11 -22.54 4.51
C VAL A 281 0.07 -21.51 4.09
N ASP A 282 0.54 -20.36 3.58
CA ASP A 282 -0.34 -19.35 3.01
C ASP A 282 -0.50 -19.58 1.50
N ASP A 283 -1.46 -20.42 1.14
CA ASP A 283 -1.79 -20.73 -0.26
C ASP A 283 -2.22 -19.48 -1.05
N LEU A 284 -2.62 -18.38 -0.40
CA LEU A 284 -3.04 -17.17 -1.09
C LEU A 284 -1.84 -16.44 -1.68
N ILE A 285 -0.67 -16.44 -1.03
CA ILE A 285 0.54 -15.86 -1.63
C ILE A 285 0.92 -16.64 -2.90
N GLU A 286 0.88 -17.97 -2.82
CA GLU A 286 1.26 -18.83 -3.94
C GLU A 286 0.24 -18.80 -5.09
N ALA A 287 -1.05 -18.55 -4.79
CA ALA A 287 -2.13 -18.53 -5.78
C ALA A 287 -2.43 -17.14 -6.38
N THR A 288 -1.87 -16.05 -5.84
CA THR A 288 -2.18 -14.70 -6.34
C THR A 288 -1.36 -14.40 -7.61
N SER A 289 -2.03 -14.11 -8.72
CA SER A 289 -1.37 -13.43 -9.84
C SER A 289 -0.85 -12.07 -9.35
N ILE A 290 0.46 -11.86 -9.37
CA ILE A 290 1.15 -10.66 -8.87
C ILE A 290 0.36 -9.39 -9.25
N PRO A 291 -0.41 -8.78 -8.32
CA PRO A 291 -1.16 -7.58 -8.65
C PRO A 291 -0.14 -6.47 -8.84
N ARG A 292 -0.20 -5.84 -10.01
CA ARG A 292 0.70 -4.76 -10.35
C ARG A 292 0.45 -3.59 -9.42
N LEU A 293 1.51 -2.88 -9.07
CA LEU A 293 1.35 -1.57 -8.47
C LEU A 293 0.62 -0.68 -9.49
N SER A 294 -0.54 -0.17 -9.10
CA SER A 294 -1.31 0.80 -9.88
C SER A 294 -0.45 2.04 -10.08
N ARG A 295 -0.19 2.40 -11.34
CA ARG A 295 0.57 3.59 -11.71
C ARG A 295 -0.14 4.30 -12.85
N THR A 296 -0.12 5.62 -12.85
CA THR A 296 -0.62 6.41 -13.97
C THR A 296 -0.02 7.79 -13.93
N CYS A 297 -0.18 8.54 -15.01
CA CYS A 297 0.28 9.91 -15.08
C CYS A 297 -0.53 10.72 -16.09
N PHE A 298 -0.58 12.03 -15.90
CA PHE A 298 -1.12 12.94 -16.90
C PHE A 298 -0.42 14.30 -16.80
N LEU A 299 -0.42 15.05 -17.90
CA LEU A 299 0.17 16.40 -17.94
C LEU A 299 -0.65 17.37 -17.11
N ASP A 300 0.03 18.22 -16.33
CA ASP A 300 -0.59 19.34 -15.63
C ASP A 300 -1.36 20.20 -16.65
N PRO A 301 -2.68 20.43 -16.43
CA PRO A 301 -3.50 21.12 -17.41
C PRO A 301 -3.13 22.59 -17.60
N SER A 302 -2.36 23.18 -16.68
CA SER A 302 -1.84 24.55 -16.83
C SER A 302 -0.78 24.67 -17.94
N GLY A 303 -0.27 23.55 -18.46
CA GLY A 303 0.70 23.54 -19.56
C GLY A 303 2.09 24.06 -19.19
N ASN A 304 2.41 24.11 -17.89
CA ASN A 304 3.70 24.54 -17.34
C ASN A 304 4.85 23.53 -17.55
N GLY A 305 4.58 22.38 -18.18
CA GLY A 305 5.55 21.29 -18.35
C GLY A 305 5.54 20.27 -17.21
N ASN A 306 4.71 20.47 -16.18
CA ASN A 306 4.56 19.52 -15.09
C ASN A 306 3.65 18.36 -15.50
N ALA A 307 3.75 17.27 -14.74
CA ALA A 307 2.88 16.12 -14.82
C ALA A 307 2.59 15.57 -13.43
N TYR A 308 1.35 15.14 -13.22
CA TYR A 308 0.98 14.35 -12.06
C TYR A 308 1.35 12.90 -12.33
N PHE A 309 2.00 12.27 -11.37
CA PHE A 309 2.26 10.82 -11.34
C PHE A 309 1.55 10.24 -10.12
N PHE A 310 0.94 9.07 -10.29
CA PHE A 310 0.29 8.31 -9.22
C PHE A 310 0.97 6.95 -9.12
N ALA A 311 1.15 6.47 -7.89
CA ALA A 311 1.63 5.14 -7.58
C ALA A 311 0.97 4.66 -6.29
N GLY A 312 0.21 3.57 -6.36
CA GLY A 312 -0.56 3.08 -5.22
C GLY A 312 -1.59 4.12 -4.76
N ASP A 313 -1.53 4.47 -3.47
CA ASP A 313 -2.38 5.48 -2.83
C ASP A 313 -1.72 6.86 -2.76
N GLN A 314 -0.63 7.08 -3.51
CA GLN A 314 0.13 8.33 -3.51
C GLN A 314 0.18 8.98 -4.89
N TYR A 315 0.46 10.28 -4.90
CA TYR A 315 0.75 11.06 -6.09
C TYR A 315 1.86 12.08 -5.88
N ALA A 316 2.53 12.47 -6.96
CA ALA A 316 3.57 13.50 -7.00
C ALA A 316 3.38 14.41 -8.22
N LEU A 317 3.79 15.67 -8.10
CA LEU A 317 3.85 16.63 -9.20
C LEU A 317 5.31 16.79 -9.62
N ILE A 318 5.59 16.52 -10.88
CA ILE A 318 6.96 16.51 -11.43
C ILE A 318 7.05 17.48 -12.59
N ASN A 319 8.06 18.34 -12.59
CA ASN A 319 8.43 19.14 -13.74
C ASN A 319 9.22 18.27 -14.72
N VAL A 320 8.56 17.87 -15.80
CA VAL A 320 9.16 17.00 -16.80
C VAL A 320 10.12 17.85 -17.64
N ARG A 321 11.39 17.45 -17.72
CA ARG A 321 12.42 18.10 -18.55
C ARG A 321 12.77 17.22 -19.75
N PRO A 322 12.03 17.32 -20.88
CA PRO A 322 12.24 16.42 -22.00
C PRO A 322 13.66 16.46 -22.56
N GLY A 323 14.22 15.29 -22.84
CA GLY A 323 15.56 15.16 -23.41
C GLY A 323 16.70 15.30 -22.40
N THR A 324 16.42 15.54 -21.11
CA THR A 324 17.42 15.55 -20.03
C THR A 324 16.99 14.64 -18.88
N THR A 325 17.81 14.56 -17.82
CA THR A 325 17.51 13.87 -16.55
C THR A 325 17.39 14.89 -15.40
N ASP A 326 17.03 16.13 -15.72
CA ASP A 326 16.97 17.25 -14.76
C ASP A 326 15.54 17.51 -14.26
N ASP A 327 14.66 16.51 -14.34
CA ASP A 327 13.30 16.60 -13.79
C ASP A 327 13.33 16.86 -12.28
N THR A 328 12.39 17.70 -11.83
CA THR A 328 12.30 18.13 -10.44
C THR A 328 10.99 17.73 -9.81
N LEU A 329 11.05 17.29 -8.55
CA LEU A 329 9.87 17.02 -7.72
C LEU A 329 9.31 18.35 -7.21
N GLU A 330 8.23 18.83 -7.82
CA GLU A 330 7.61 20.12 -7.47
C GLU A 330 6.71 19.99 -6.24
N ALA A 331 6.05 18.85 -6.07
CA ALA A 331 5.27 18.54 -4.87
C ALA A 331 5.11 17.04 -4.67
N GLY A 332 4.94 16.63 -3.41
CA GLY A 332 4.72 15.24 -3.04
C GLY A 332 6.01 14.48 -2.71
N PRO A 333 5.92 13.15 -2.54
CA PRO A 333 4.71 12.33 -2.64
C PRO A 333 3.66 12.72 -1.57
N LYS A 334 2.38 12.71 -1.95
CA LYS A 334 1.23 12.97 -1.06
C LYS A 334 0.23 11.85 -1.20
N LEU A 335 -0.46 11.52 -0.12
CA LEU A 335 -1.59 10.58 -0.15
C LEU A 335 -2.71 11.12 -1.04
N ILE A 336 -3.37 10.24 -1.79
CA ILE A 336 -4.65 10.52 -2.45
C ILE A 336 -5.67 10.94 -1.39
N PHE A 337 -5.70 10.19 -0.28
CA PHE A 337 -6.52 10.52 0.88
C PHE A 337 -6.20 11.91 1.42
N GLY A 338 -7.24 12.72 1.62
CA GLY A 338 -7.13 14.11 2.09
C GLY A 338 -6.68 15.14 1.05
N ASN A 339 -6.20 14.71 -0.13
CA ASN A 339 -5.79 15.62 -1.22
C ASN A 339 -6.66 15.54 -2.47
N TRP A 340 -7.38 14.43 -2.66
CA TRP A 340 -8.36 14.21 -3.73
C TRP A 340 -9.72 13.75 -3.17
N PRO A 341 -10.48 14.64 -2.50
CA PRO A 341 -11.81 14.34 -1.95
C PRO A 341 -12.75 13.58 -2.91
N SER A 342 -12.79 13.95 -4.20
CA SER A 342 -13.67 13.26 -5.16
C SER A 342 -13.29 11.80 -5.39
N LEU A 343 -11.98 11.48 -5.36
CA LEU A 343 -11.51 10.10 -5.46
C LEU A 343 -11.92 9.29 -4.22
N VAL A 344 -11.79 9.90 -3.03
CA VAL A 344 -12.21 9.27 -1.77
C VAL A 344 -13.72 9.00 -1.74
N GLU A 345 -14.52 10.00 -2.10
CA GLU A 345 -15.99 9.90 -2.17
C GLU A 345 -16.44 8.78 -3.11
N ALA A 346 -15.77 8.64 -4.26
CA ALA A 346 -16.03 7.59 -5.23
C ALA A 346 -15.53 6.19 -4.82
N GLY A 347 -14.78 6.12 -3.71
CA GLY A 347 -14.18 4.89 -3.23
C GLY A 347 -12.93 4.47 -4.00
N PHE A 348 -12.18 5.40 -4.60
CA PHE A 348 -10.90 5.19 -5.29
C PHE A 348 -9.74 5.46 -4.33
N GLY A 349 -9.02 4.42 -3.93
CA GLY A 349 -7.82 4.50 -3.08
C GLY A 349 -6.52 4.47 -3.89
N ASN A 350 -6.64 4.35 -5.20
CA ASN A 350 -5.59 4.24 -6.21
C ASN A 350 -6.22 4.51 -7.59
N VAL A 351 -5.39 4.72 -8.61
CA VAL A 351 -5.84 5.07 -9.96
C VAL A 351 -4.99 4.34 -10.99
N ASP A 352 -5.62 3.51 -11.82
CA ASP A 352 -4.94 2.72 -12.85
C ASP A 352 -4.72 3.53 -14.13
N ALA A 353 -5.66 4.41 -14.49
CA ALA A 353 -5.55 5.24 -15.68
C ALA A 353 -6.30 6.56 -15.54
N ILE A 354 -5.84 7.57 -16.29
CA ILE A 354 -6.45 8.90 -16.33
C ILE A 354 -6.59 9.35 -17.78
N LEU A 355 -7.76 9.89 -18.13
CA LEU A 355 -8.01 10.54 -19.42
C LEU A 355 -8.52 11.96 -19.17
N GLN A 356 -7.74 12.97 -19.53
CA GLN A 356 -8.22 14.36 -19.55
C GLN A 356 -9.41 14.47 -20.52
N ASN A 357 -10.48 15.13 -20.08
CA ASN A 357 -11.71 15.27 -20.85
C ASN A 357 -11.41 16.04 -22.16
N PRO A 358 -11.62 15.44 -23.35
CA PRO A 358 -11.42 16.12 -24.62
C PRO A 358 -12.18 17.44 -24.80
N ASN A 359 -13.33 17.60 -24.14
CA ASN A 359 -14.13 18.83 -24.19
C ASN A 359 -13.66 19.88 -23.17
N ASN A 360 -12.91 19.48 -22.14
CA ASN A 360 -12.49 20.34 -21.06
C ASN A 360 -11.12 19.91 -20.50
N LEU A 361 -10.10 19.91 -21.37
CA LEU A 361 -8.76 19.40 -21.08
C LEU A 361 -8.09 20.09 -19.89
N GLN A 362 -8.50 21.32 -19.58
CA GLN A 362 -7.92 22.15 -18.52
C GLN A 362 -8.52 21.88 -17.14
N HIS A 363 -9.72 21.31 -17.08
CA HIS A 363 -10.47 21.28 -15.82
C HIS A 363 -11.10 19.94 -15.49
N GLU A 364 -11.11 18.94 -16.37
CA GLU A 364 -11.81 17.68 -16.10
C GLU A 364 -11.01 16.47 -16.57
N ALA A 365 -11.10 15.38 -15.81
CA ALA A 365 -10.55 14.09 -16.21
C ALA A 365 -11.43 12.93 -15.76
N TYR A 366 -11.41 11.89 -16.59
CA TYR A 366 -11.90 10.58 -16.25
C TYR A 366 -10.81 9.81 -15.50
N PHE A 367 -11.13 9.33 -14.30
CA PHE A 367 -10.28 8.47 -13.48
C PHE A 367 -10.80 7.03 -13.55
N PHE A 368 -9.90 6.06 -13.65
CA PHE A 368 -10.23 4.64 -13.78
C PHE A 368 -9.60 3.81 -12.65
N TYR A 369 -10.39 2.94 -12.02
CA TYR A 369 -9.96 1.91 -11.07
C TYR A 369 -11.04 0.83 -10.93
N GLY A 370 -11.09 -0.14 -11.85
CA GLY A 370 -12.16 -1.14 -11.99
C GLY A 370 -13.55 -0.57 -12.38
N THR A 371 -13.92 0.57 -11.82
CA THR A 371 -14.96 1.49 -12.26
C THR A 371 -14.30 2.74 -12.87
N HIS A 372 -15.11 3.71 -13.30
CA HIS A 372 -14.60 5.02 -13.68
C HIS A 372 -15.49 6.14 -13.13
N GLN A 373 -14.92 7.33 -13.10
CA GLN A 373 -15.62 8.57 -12.74
C GLN A 373 -15.02 9.77 -13.48
N LEU A 374 -15.76 10.88 -13.51
CA LEU A 374 -15.34 12.18 -14.03
C LEU A 374 -15.30 13.19 -12.89
N SER A 375 -14.16 13.87 -12.71
CA SER A 375 -13.97 14.88 -11.67
C SER A 375 -13.20 16.10 -12.21
N PRO A 376 -13.28 17.27 -11.55
CA PRO A 376 -12.44 18.41 -11.85
C PRO A 376 -10.94 18.13 -11.62
N LEU A 377 -10.07 18.81 -12.34
CA LEU A 377 -8.62 18.79 -12.15
C LEU A 377 -8.16 20.00 -11.33
N GLY A 378 -7.28 19.76 -10.35
CA GLY A 378 -6.43 20.80 -9.78
C GLY A 378 -7.01 21.64 -8.63
N SER A 379 -8.01 21.15 -7.87
CA SER A 379 -8.43 21.82 -6.64
C SER A 379 -8.55 20.84 -5.47
N THR A 380 -8.21 21.31 -4.26
CA THR A 380 -8.43 20.59 -2.99
C THR A 380 -9.91 20.53 -2.58
N GLY A 381 -10.81 21.02 -3.44
CA GLY A 381 -12.25 20.94 -3.32
C GLY A 381 -12.86 20.38 -4.60
N ASP A 382 -12.19 19.38 -5.19
CA ASP A 382 -12.73 18.62 -6.29
C ASP A 382 -14.01 17.87 -5.84
N TYR A 383 -14.88 17.57 -6.80
CA TYR A 383 -16.14 16.86 -6.55
C TYR A 383 -16.44 15.93 -7.73
N ILE A 384 -17.31 14.95 -7.55
CA ILE A 384 -17.66 14.03 -8.63
C ILE A 384 -18.64 14.72 -9.59
N ILE A 385 -18.26 14.89 -10.86
CA ILE A 385 -19.15 15.40 -11.91
C ILE A 385 -20.08 14.28 -12.41
N ASN A 386 -19.55 13.08 -12.60
CA ASN A 386 -20.31 11.90 -13.02
C ASN A 386 -19.59 10.61 -12.57
N GLY A 387 -20.31 9.65 -12.01
CA GLY A 387 -19.73 8.42 -11.47
C GLY A 387 -19.90 8.29 -9.95
N PRO A 388 -19.25 7.30 -9.32
CA PRO A 388 -18.54 6.18 -9.95
C PRO A 388 -19.49 5.20 -10.63
N LYS A 389 -19.12 4.71 -11.82
CA LYS A 389 -19.90 3.73 -12.60
C LYS A 389 -18.99 2.66 -13.18
N THR A 390 -19.50 1.44 -13.37
CA THR A 390 -18.67 0.38 -13.95
C THR A 390 -18.24 0.77 -15.38
N ILE A 391 -17.02 0.39 -15.77
CA ILE A 391 -16.48 0.72 -17.09
C ILE A 391 -17.40 0.17 -18.20
N VAL A 392 -17.89 -1.05 -18.01
CA VAL A 392 -18.70 -1.76 -19.02
C VAL A 392 -20.08 -1.15 -19.23
N ASP A 393 -20.62 -0.38 -18.27
CA ASP A 393 -21.94 0.23 -18.40
C ASP A 393 -21.92 1.55 -19.17
N GLU A 394 -20.80 2.29 -19.12
CA GLU A 394 -20.72 3.65 -19.66
C GLU A 394 -19.72 3.83 -20.79
N TRP A 395 -18.85 2.84 -21.02
CA TRP A 395 -17.93 2.82 -22.15
C TRP A 395 -18.24 1.61 -23.05
N PRO A 396 -19.29 1.68 -23.90
CA PRO A 396 -19.60 0.62 -24.87
C PRO A 396 -18.39 0.17 -25.69
N SER A 397 -17.47 1.07 -26.05
CA SER A 397 -16.26 0.69 -26.79
C SER A 397 -15.28 -0.16 -25.96
N LEU A 398 -15.11 0.13 -24.66
CA LEU A 398 -14.27 -0.68 -23.77
C LEU A 398 -14.90 -2.05 -23.50
N LYS A 399 -16.24 -2.09 -23.31
CA LYS A 399 -16.98 -3.34 -23.22
C LYS A 399 -16.82 -4.18 -24.49
N GLN A 400 -16.98 -3.57 -25.66
CA GLN A 400 -16.80 -4.22 -26.96
C GLN A 400 -15.36 -4.74 -27.14
N ALA A 401 -14.37 -4.02 -26.64
CA ALA A 401 -12.97 -4.43 -26.64
C ALA A 401 -12.67 -5.59 -25.65
N GLY A 402 -13.60 -5.91 -24.76
CA GLY A 402 -13.40 -6.88 -23.68
C GLY A 402 -12.50 -6.36 -22.55
N PHE A 403 -12.36 -5.05 -22.42
CA PHE A 403 -11.53 -4.41 -21.39
C PHE A 403 -12.36 -4.20 -20.13
N SER A 404 -12.12 -5.02 -19.10
CA SER A 404 -12.70 -4.85 -17.76
C SER A 404 -11.90 -3.88 -16.88
N THR A 405 -10.65 -3.60 -17.26
CA THR A 405 -9.73 -2.63 -16.63
C THR A 405 -8.99 -1.87 -17.72
N VAL A 406 -8.41 -0.74 -17.35
CA VAL A 406 -7.53 0.05 -18.23
C VAL A 406 -6.22 0.25 -17.50
N ASP A 407 -5.13 -0.21 -18.09
CA ASP A 407 -3.79 -0.18 -17.50
C ASP A 407 -3.08 1.15 -17.80
N ALA A 408 -3.33 1.75 -18.97
CA ALA A 408 -2.78 3.05 -19.34
C ALA A 408 -3.61 3.72 -20.44
N ILE A 409 -3.55 5.05 -20.51
CA ILE A 409 -4.18 5.83 -21.58
C ILE A 409 -3.17 6.80 -22.17
N LEU A 410 -3.03 6.78 -23.50
CA LEU A 410 -2.29 7.79 -24.24
C LEU A 410 -3.26 8.60 -25.12
N PRO A 411 -3.54 9.87 -24.79
CA PRO A 411 -4.38 10.68 -25.65
C PRO A 411 -3.68 10.97 -26.99
N HIS A 412 -4.45 10.92 -28.08
CA HIS A 412 -3.91 10.97 -29.43
C HIS A 412 -3.15 12.30 -29.66
N PRO A 413 -1.98 12.29 -30.33
CA PRO A 413 -1.10 13.45 -30.42
C PRO A 413 -1.74 14.65 -31.14
N ARG A 414 -2.69 14.39 -32.05
CA ARG A 414 -3.28 15.38 -32.96
C ARG A 414 -4.80 15.50 -32.94
N VAL A 415 -5.51 14.64 -32.21
CA VAL A 415 -6.97 14.59 -32.24
C VAL A 415 -7.46 14.39 -30.81
N ALA A 416 -7.89 15.48 -30.16
CA ALA A 416 -8.22 15.47 -28.74
C ALA A 416 -9.30 14.43 -28.38
N SER A 417 -10.27 14.20 -29.28
CA SER A 417 -11.36 13.23 -29.10
C SER A 417 -10.95 11.78 -29.38
N LYS A 418 -9.65 11.46 -29.44
CA LYS A 418 -9.17 10.09 -29.61
C LYS A 418 -8.11 9.77 -28.58
N ALA A 419 -8.09 8.53 -28.08
CA ALA A 419 -7.03 8.04 -27.21
C ALA A 419 -6.78 6.55 -27.42
N TYR A 420 -5.54 6.14 -27.18
CA TYR A 420 -5.16 4.74 -27.09
C TYR A 420 -5.37 4.28 -25.65
N PHE A 421 -6.18 3.25 -25.46
CA PHE A 421 -6.42 2.57 -24.20
C PHE A 421 -5.66 1.25 -24.22
N PHE A 422 -4.85 1.00 -23.19
CA PHE A 422 -4.07 -0.23 -23.03
C PHE A 422 -4.69 -1.06 -21.91
N SER A 423 -4.77 -2.38 -22.09
CA SER A 423 -5.30 -3.31 -21.10
C SER A 423 -4.65 -4.68 -21.33
N GLY A 424 -3.87 -5.16 -20.35
CA GLY A 424 -3.09 -6.38 -20.48
C GLY A 424 -2.07 -6.30 -21.61
N ASP A 425 -2.16 -7.21 -22.56
CA ASP A 425 -1.30 -7.31 -23.75
C ASP A 425 -1.90 -6.66 -25.00
N LYS A 426 -3.03 -5.95 -24.87
CA LYS A 426 -3.78 -5.35 -25.98
C LYS A 426 -3.94 -3.84 -25.83
N TYR A 427 -4.25 -3.21 -26.96
CA TYR A 427 -4.68 -1.83 -27.01
C TYR A 427 -5.90 -1.63 -27.93
N ALA A 428 -6.65 -0.55 -27.70
CA ALA A 428 -7.67 -0.05 -28.61
C ALA A 428 -7.54 1.47 -28.77
N LEU A 429 -7.66 1.96 -30.01
CA LEU A 429 -7.82 3.37 -30.31
C LEU A 429 -9.31 3.69 -30.33
N ILE A 430 -9.76 4.53 -29.40
CA ILE A 430 -11.16 4.87 -29.21
C ILE A 430 -11.40 6.33 -29.54
N LYS A 431 -12.48 6.62 -30.24
CA LYS A 431 -13.06 7.97 -30.34
C LYS A 431 -13.94 8.20 -29.12
N ILE A 432 -13.64 9.24 -28.37
CA ILE A 432 -14.34 9.63 -27.14
C ILE A 432 -15.37 10.70 -27.50
N VAL A 433 -16.59 10.58 -26.96
CA VAL A 433 -17.65 11.59 -27.05
C VAL A 433 -18.04 11.96 -25.62
N PRO A 434 -17.41 13.00 -25.02
CA PRO A 434 -17.61 13.29 -23.61
C PRO A 434 -19.06 13.64 -23.28
N GLY A 435 -19.58 13.05 -22.19
CA GLY A 435 -20.95 13.27 -21.73
C GLY A 435 -22.00 12.37 -22.41
N THR A 436 -21.61 11.50 -23.34
CA THR A 436 -22.49 10.49 -23.95
C THR A 436 -21.83 9.10 -23.92
N THR A 437 -22.58 8.08 -24.33
CA THR A 437 -22.10 6.69 -24.51
C THR A 437 -21.86 6.35 -25.98
N ASP A 438 -21.62 7.37 -26.82
CA ASP A 438 -21.38 7.23 -28.27
C ASP A 438 -19.89 7.03 -28.62
N ASP A 439 -19.06 6.68 -27.63
CA ASP A 439 -17.68 6.30 -27.86
C ASP A 439 -17.60 5.06 -28.74
N CYS A 440 -16.61 5.02 -29.65
CA CYS A 440 -16.49 3.92 -30.57
C CYS A 440 -15.04 3.53 -30.83
N ILE A 441 -14.82 2.23 -31.05
CA ILE A 441 -13.52 1.69 -31.44
C ILE A 441 -13.22 2.13 -32.87
N ILE A 442 -12.10 2.82 -33.06
CA ILE A 442 -11.54 3.17 -34.36
C ILE A 442 -10.57 2.10 -34.86
N ASN A 443 -9.79 1.52 -33.95
CA ASN A 443 -8.88 0.42 -34.23
C ASN A 443 -8.66 -0.40 -32.95
N GLY A 444 -8.43 -1.70 -33.06
CA GLY A 444 -8.34 -2.59 -31.90
C GLY A 444 -9.63 -3.37 -31.60
N PRO A 445 -9.65 -4.15 -30.51
CA PRO A 445 -8.50 -4.47 -29.67
C PRO A 445 -7.49 -5.33 -30.43
N LYS A 446 -6.21 -4.96 -30.38
CA LYS A 446 -5.13 -5.71 -31.04
C LYS A 446 -3.93 -5.91 -30.10
N PRO A 447 -3.10 -6.94 -30.30
CA PRO A 447 -1.91 -7.17 -29.49
C PRO A 447 -0.91 -6.01 -29.62
N ILE A 448 -0.36 -5.59 -28.48
CA ILE A 448 0.71 -4.57 -28.44
C ILE A 448 1.93 -5.07 -29.21
N ALA A 449 2.31 -6.34 -28.99
CA ALA A 449 3.51 -6.95 -29.58
C ALA A 449 3.57 -6.88 -31.12
N THR A 450 2.43 -6.82 -31.81
CA THR A 450 2.37 -6.81 -33.28
C THR A 450 2.12 -5.44 -33.87
N GLU A 451 1.54 -4.52 -33.11
CA GLU A 451 1.04 -3.24 -33.63
C GLU A 451 1.81 -2.03 -33.08
N TRP A 452 2.70 -2.26 -32.10
CA TRP A 452 3.64 -1.26 -31.59
C TRP A 452 5.07 -1.83 -31.66
N PRO A 453 5.70 -1.85 -32.85
CA PRO A 453 7.04 -2.39 -33.03
C PRO A 453 8.08 -1.80 -32.07
N SER A 454 7.99 -0.51 -31.72
CA SER A 454 8.91 0.10 -30.75
C SER A 454 8.72 -0.46 -29.34
N LEU A 455 7.48 -0.69 -28.89
CA LEU A 455 7.23 -1.33 -27.59
C LEU A 455 7.72 -2.77 -27.58
N CYS A 456 7.47 -3.52 -28.67
CA CYS A 456 7.98 -4.89 -28.81
C CYS A 456 9.52 -4.92 -28.80
N GLN A 457 10.18 -4.02 -29.54
CA GLN A 457 11.63 -3.88 -29.56
C GLN A 457 12.20 -3.57 -28.18
N ALA A 458 11.48 -2.79 -27.37
CA ALA A 458 11.83 -2.49 -25.98
C ALA A 458 11.59 -3.66 -25.00
N GLY A 459 10.99 -4.76 -25.46
CA GLY A 459 10.59 -5.90 -24.62
C GLY A 459 9.31 -5.64 -23.81
N PHE A 460 8.56 -4.59 -24.13
CA PHE A 460 7.34 -4.23 -23.40
C PHE A 460 6.17 -5.01 -23.99
N THR A 461 5.66 -5.97 -23.23
CA THR A 461 4.44 -6.72 -23.59
C THR A 461 3.17 -6.03 -23.11
N ARG A 462 3.31 -4.93 -22.36
CA ARG A 462 2.26 -4.16 -21.70
C ARG A 462 2.74 -2.75 -21.38
N VAL A 463 1.81 -1.88 -21.01
CA VAL A 463 2.08 -0.49 -20.61
C VAL A 463 1.42 -0.25 -19.25
N ASP A 464 2.20 0.17 -18.26
CA ASP A 464 1.71 0.50 -16.91
C ASP A 464 1.33 1.98 -16.80
N ALA A 465 2.00 2.87 -17.55
CA ALA A 465 1.61 4.28 -17.65
C ALA A 465 2.11 4.87 -18.98
N ALA A 466 1.44 5.91 -19.47
CA ALA A 466 1.85 6.63 -20.66
C ALA A 466 1.73 8.15 -20.44
N LEU A 467 2.77 8.89 -20.77
CA LEU A 467 2.81 10.35 -20.66
C LEU A 467 3.17 10.95 -22.02
N ARG A 468 2.31 11.83 -22.54
CA ARG A 468 2.67 12.63 -23.71
C ARG A 468 3.88 13.52 -23.37
N ASN A 469 4.88 13.57 -24.24
CA ASN A 469 6.02 14.45 -24.03
C ASN A 469 5.55 15.92 -24.08
N PRO A 470 5.74 16.72 -23.00
CA PRO A 470 5.30 18.12 -22.99
C PRO A 470 6.10 19.00 -23.96
N GLY A 471 7.32 18.61 -24.33
CA GLY A 471 8.16 19.32 -25.30
C GLY A 471 7.90 18.94 -26.75
N ASN A 472 7.32 17.76 -27.02
CA ASN A 472 6.99 17.30 -28.37
C ASN A 472 5.72 16.45 -28.37
N ARG A 473 4.64 17.00 -28.94
CA ARG A 473 3.32 16.35 -28.95
C ARG A 473 3.27 15.02 -29.71
N ASP A 474 4.19 14.78 -30.64
CA ASP A 474 4.27 13.53 -31.42
C ASP A 474 5.14 12.47 -30.73
N GLU A 475 5.62 12.74 -29.52
CA GLU A 475 6.37 11.79 -28.69
C GLU A 475 5.63 11.49 -27.39
N ALA A 476 5.84 10.29 -26.85
CA ALA A 476 5.31 9.89 -25.56
C ALA A 476 6.28 8.96 -24.82
N TYR A 477 6.33 9.14 -23.51
CA TYR A 477 6.97 8.21 -22.58
C TYR A 477 6.01 7.06 -22.26
N PHE A 478 6.50 5.84 -22.33
CA PHE A 478 5.79 4.63 -21.92
C PHE A 478 6.57 3.97 -20.80
N PHE A 479 5.89 3.60 -19.73
CA PHE A 479 6.46 2.95 -18.54
C PHE A 479 5.96 1.51 -18.45
N SER A 480 6.85 0.58 -18.10
CA SER A 480 6.53 -0.84 -17.91
C SER A 480 7.50 -1.45 -16.90
N GLY A 481 6.99 -1.82 -15.72
CA GLY A 481 7.79 -2.17 -14.56
C GLY A 481 8.76 -1.04 -14.19
N SER A 482 10.03 -1.37 -14.00
CA SER A 482 11.08 -0.41 -13.66
C SER A 482 11.73 0.28 -14.87
N GLN A 483 11.19 0.08 -16.08
CA GLN A 483 11.76 0.62 -17.32
C GLN A 483 10.82 1.62 -17.99
N TYR A 484 11.40 2.51 -18.80
CA TYR A 484 10.64 3.37 -19.72
C TYR A 484 11.28 3.47 -21.10
N VAL A 485 10.49 3.88 -22.08
CA VAL A 485 10.91 4.30 -23.42
C VAL A 485 10.22 5.60 -23.82
N LEU A 486 10.93 6.44 -24.57
CA LEU A 486 10.38 7.58 -25.29
C LEU A 486 10.23 7.19 -26.76
N ILE A 487 9.01 7.25 -27.27
CA ILE A 487 8.66 6.82 -28.63
C ILE A 487 8.10 8.01 -29.41
N SER A 488 8.52 8.17 -30.67
CA SER A 488 7.81 9.01 -31.64
C SER A 488 6.62 8.23 -32.19
N VAL A 489 5.42 8.65 -31.81
CA VAL A 489 4.16 7.98 -32.14
C VAL A 489 3.70 8.41 -33.53
N LYS A 490 3.39 7.45 -34.40
CA LYS A 490 2.85 7.68 -35.75
C LYS A 490 1.42 7.16 -35.86
N PRO A 491 0.40 7.98 -35.53
CA PRO A 491 -0.97 7.48 -35.44
C PRO A 491 -1.48 6.85 -36.73
N GLY A 492 -2.14 5.70 -36.60
CA GLY A 492 -2.71 4.96 -37.73
C GLY A 492 -1.71 4.16 -38.56
N THR A 493 -0.45 4.06 -38.11
CA THR A 493 0.62 3.28 -38.75
C THR A 493 1.38 2.47 -37.69
N THR A 494 2.25 1.56 -38.13
CA THR A 494 3.21 0.84 -37.26
C THR A 494 4.64 1.38 -37.42
N ASP A 495 4.77 2.64 -37.86
CA ASP A 495 6.05 3.33 -38.12
C ASP A 495 6.55 4.10 -36.88
N ASP A 496 6.06 3.77 -35.69
CA ASP A 496 6.57 4.32 -34.44
C ASP A 496 8.03 3.93 -34.23
N VAL A 497 8.81 4.86 -33.67
CA VAL A 497 10.25 4.68 -33.46
C VAL A 497 10.66 5.03 -32.03
N ILE A 498 11.55 4.23 -31.45
CA ILE A 498 12.21 4.55 -30.18
C ILE A 498 13.14 5.74 -30.40
N ILE A 499 12.91 6.81 -29.64
CA ILE A 499 13.77 7.99 -29.59
C ILE A 499 14.81 7.83 -28.47
N ASN A 500 14.41 7.27 -27.33
CA ASN A 500 15.29 7.01 -26.19
C ASN A 500 14.77 5.84 -25.35
N GLY A 501 15.67 5.07 -24.74
CA GLY A 501 15.35 3.86 -23.99
C GLY A 501 15.48 2.56 -24.81
N PRO A 502 15.14 1.39 -24.24
CA PRO A 502 14.67 1.19 -22.87
C PRO A 502 15.74 1.53 -21.83
N LYS A 503 15.32 2.19 -20.75
CA LYS A 503 16.20 2.63 -19.66
C LYS A 503 15.48 2.46 -18.32
N ALA A 504 16.24 2.28 -17.25
CA ALA A 504 15.70 2.26 -15.90
C ALA A 504 15.12 3.63 -15.53
N VAL A 505 13.90 3.63 -14.98
CA VAL A 505 13.23 4.85 -14.54
C VAL A 505 14.02 5.52 -13.42
N ALA A 506 14.42 4.75 -12.40
CA ALA A 506 15.17 5.25 -11.26
C ALA A 506 16.49 5.97 -11.63
N ASP A 507 17.10 5.62 -12.76
CA ASP A 507 18.37 6.22 -13.20
C ASP A 507 18.19 7.47 -14.08
N ASN A 508 17.00 7.68 -14.64
CA ASN A 508 16.76 8.74 -15.64
C ASN A 508 15.64 9.71 -15.25
N TRP A 509 14.91 9.39 -14.17
CA TRP A 509 13.88 10.23 -13.57
C TRP A 509 14.17 10.39 -12.07
N PRO A 510 15.22 11.17 -11.69
CA PRO A 510 15.56 11.41 -10.29
C PRO A 510 14.38 11.85 -9.43
N SER A 511 13.40 12.60 -9.97
CA SER A 511 12.22 12.99 -9.19
C SER A 511 11.27 11.82 -8.87
N LEU A 512 11.10 10.85 -9.78
CA LEU A 512 10.34 9.63 -9.53
C LEU A 512 11.04 8.70 -8.55
N LYS A 513 12.37 8.63 -8.62
CA LYS A 513 13.19 7.93 -7.61
C LYS A 513 13.09 8.60 -6.24
N GLN A 514 13.16 9.92 -6.20
CA GLN A 514 13.01 10.70 -4.97
C GLN A 514 11.62 10.52 -4.34
N ALA A 515 10.57 10.42 -5.17
CA ALA A 515 9.22 10.12 -4.73
C ALA A 515 8.99 8.63 -4.38
N LEU A 516 9.99 7.76 -4.57
CA LEU A 516 9.95 6.33 -4.30
C LEU A 516 8.91 5.55 -5.13
N PHE A 517 8.55 6.05 -6.32
CA PHE A 517 7.52 5.43 -7.19
C PHE A 517 8.06 4.33 -8.13
N TYR A 518 9.39 4.25 -8.31
CA TYR A 518 10.11 3.36 -9.23
C TYR A 518 11.51 3.00 -8.73
#